data_AF-A0A7C6J2S8-F1
#
_entry.id   AF-A0A7C6J2S8-F1
#
_cell.length_a   1.000
_cell.length_b   1.000
_cell.length_c   1.000
_cell.angle_alpha   90.00
_cell.angle_beta   90.00
_cell.angle_gamma   90.00
#
_symmetry.space_group_name_H-M   'P 1'
#
loop_
_entity.id
_entity.type
_entity.pdbx_description
1 polymer ?
#
loop_
_entity_poly.entity_id
_entity_poly.type
_entity_poly.pdbx_seq_one_letter_code
_entity_poly.pdbx_strand_id
1 'polypeptide(L)'
;MRLIKTDKFESFCRVLESMMECGISILGYLYSQGYVRLVEAGKDLRVYHFFSVSGEKFKIVVGEDGFLSVIPLELPDKKETNAKK
;
A
#
# COMPACT_ATOMS: atom_id res chain seq x y z
N MET A 1 20.92 -16.28 -6.05
CA MET A 1 20.17 -15.01 -6.07
C MET A 1 19.45 -14.87 -4.74
N ARG A 2 20.08 -14.22 -3.75
CA ARG A 2 19.47 -14.00 -2.42
C ARG A 2 19.22 -12.50 -2.27
N LEU A 3 17.99 -12.09 -2.54
CA LEU A 3 17.47 -10.81 -2.09
C LEU A 3 16.52 -11.11 -0.95
N ILE A 4 17.11 -11.34 0.23
CA ILE A 4 16.38 -11.27 1.49
C ILE A 4 16.24 -9.77 1.78
N LYS A 5 15.10 -9.20 1.38
CA LYS A 5 14.62 -7.88 1.84
C LYS A 5 13.25 -8.06 2.51
N THR A 6 13.16 -9.01 3.42
CA THR A 6 12.03 -9.20 4.34
C THR A 6 12.28 -8.38 5.60
N ASP A 7 11.96 -7.08 5.59
CA ASP A 7 11.92 -6.34 6.88
C ASP A 7 10.97 -5.14 6.92
N LYS A 8 10.70 -4.44 5.81
CA LYS A 8 9.75 -3.30 5.81
C LYS A 8 8.35 -3.65 5.32
N PHE A 9 8.24 -4.30 4.16
CA PHE A 9 6.93 -4.58 3.55
C PHE A 9 6.14 -5.63 4.32
N GLU A 10 6.77 -6.76 4.65
CA GLU A 10 6.12 -7.83 5.42
C GLU A 10 5.69 -7.34 6.81
N SER A 11 6.56 -6.61 7.50
CA SER A 11 6.24 -5.97 8.79
C SER A 11 5.09 -4.99 8.66
N PHE A 12 5.05 -4.19 7.60
CA PHE A 12 3.94 -3.28 7.31
C PHE A 12 2.62 -4.02 7.09
N CYS A 13 2.61 -5.09 6.29
CA CYS A 13 1.43 -5.93 6.09
C CYS A 13 0.93 -6.53 7.39
N ARG A 14 1.83 -7.11 8.21
CA ARG A 14 1.47 -7.70 9.51
C ARG A 14 0.86 -6.69 10.48
N VAL A 15 1.35 -5.44 10.49
CA VAL A 15 0.76 -4.36 11.30
C VAL A 15 -0.65 -4.04 10.83
N LEU A 16 -0.88 -3.94 9.52
CA LEU A 16 -2.21 -3.68 8.98
C LEU A 16 -3.19 -4.83 9.23
N GLU A 17 -2.74 -6.07 9.09
CA GLU A 17 -3.52 -7.28 9.43
C GLU A 17 -3.91 -7.27 10.92
N SER A 18 -2.94 -7.03 11.81
CA SER A 18 -3.22 -6.93 13.25
C SER A 18 -4.21 -5.83 13.59
N MET A 19 -4.17 -4.70 12.86
CA MET A 19 -5.13 -3.62 13.02
C MET A 19 -6.53 -4.02 12.57
N MET A 20 -6.67 -4.76 11.45
CA MET A 20 -7.96 -5.31 11.03
C MET A 20 -8.55 -6.24 12.08
N GLU A 21 -7.75 -7.18 12.58
CA GLU A 21 -8.18 -8.16 13.59
C GLU A 21 -8.62 -7.48 14.89
N CYS A 22 -7.95 -6.40 15.28
CA CYS A 22 -8.29 -5.61 16.48
C CYS A 22 -9.39 -4.56 16.24
N GLY A 23 -9.92 -4.43 15.02
CA GLY A 23 -10.91 -3.39 14.67
C GLY A 23 -10.36 -1.96 14.75
N ILE A 24 -9.05 -1.79 14.64
CA ILE A 24 -8.36 -0.50 14.70
C ILE A 24 -8.47 0.20 13.34
N SER A 25 -8.61 1.52 13.36
CA SER A 25 -8.65 2.32 12.14
C SER A 25 -7.31 2.31 11.40
N ILE A 26 -7.22 1.50 10.34
CA ILE A 26 -6.08 1.47 9.41
C ILE A 26 -5.82 2.85 8.82
N LEU A 27 -6.87 3.58 8.44
CA LEU A 27 -6.74 4.90 7.82
C LEU A 27 -5.95 5.86 8.70
N GLY A 28 -6.22 5.85 10.02
CA GLY A 28 -5.47 6.68 10.97
C GLY A 28 -3.98 6.34 10.98
N TYR A 29 -3.64 5.05 10.97
CA TYR A 29 -2.25 4.61 10.87
C TYR A 29 -1.61 5.06 9.56
N LEU A 30 -2.25 4.85 8.42
CA LEU A 30 -1.71 5.23 7.12
C LEU A 30 -1.47 6.74 7.02
N TYR A 31 -2.39 7.58 7.51
CA TYR A 31 -2.19 9.03 7.57
C TYR A 31 -1.04 9.45 8.50
N SER A 32 -0.75 8.67 9.54
CA SER A 32 0.42 8.94 10.40
C SER A 32 1.76 8.63 9.72
N GLN A 33 1.76 7.73 8.72
CA GLN A 33 2.96 7.25 8.04
C GLN A 33 3.16 7.87 6.65
N GLY A 34 2.22 8.69 6.17
CA GLY A 34 2.32 9.33 4.87
C GLY A 34 0.98 9.86 4.35
N TYR A 35 0.90 9.97 3.02
CA TYR A 35 -0.27 10.49 2.34
C TYR A 35 -1.14 9.34 1.81
N VAL A 36 -2.45 9.44 2.05
CA VAL A 36 -3.44 8.45 1.60
C VAL A 36 -4.40 9.12 0.65
N ARG A 37 -4.70 8.44 -0.45
CA ARG A 37 -5.72 8.84 -1.41
C ARG A 37 -6.68 7.70 -1.61
N LEU A 38 -7.96 7.92 -1.33
CA LEU A 38 -9.03 7.03 -1.77
C LEU A 38 -9.11 7.08 -3.29
N VAL A 39 -9.01 5.92 -3.95
CA VAL A 39 -9.12 5.82 -5.42
C VAL A 39 -10.39 5.10 -5.85
N GLU A 40 -10.94 4.23 -5.01
CA GLU A 40 -12.19 3.53 -5.29
C GLU A 40 -12.93 3.27 -3.98
N ALA A 41 -14.24 3.52 -3.98
CA ALA A 41 -15.14 3.19 -2.88
C ALA A 41 -16.37 2.49 -3.45
N GLY A 42 -16.33 1.16 -3.43
CA GLY A 42 -17.49 0.31 -3.68
C GLY A 42 -18.30 0.09 -2.42
N LYS A 43 -19.39 -0.67 -2.56
CA LYS A 43 -20.28 -1.05 -1.45
C LYS A 43 -19.53 -1.87 -0.39
N ASP A 44 -18.77 -2.87 -0.82
CA ASP A 44 -18.15 -3.86 0.08
C ASP A 44 -16.60 -3.76 0.08
N LEU A 45 -16.03 -2.78 -0.64
CA LEU A 45 -14.60 -2.66 -0.88
C LEU A 45 -14.15 -1.21 -1.03
N ARG A 46 -12.99 -0.90 -0.47
CA ARG A 46 -12.31 0.39 -0.62
C ARG A 46 -10.88 0.18 -1.05
N VAL A 47 -10.42 1.03 -1.95
CA VAL A 47 -9.06 1.02 -2.47
C VAL A 47 -8.40 2.35 -2.19
N TYR A 48 -7.22 2.29 -1.58
CA TYR A 48 -6.40 3.41 -1.23
C TYR A 48 -5.05 3.34 -1.96
N HIS A 49 -4.57 4.47 -2.44
CA HIS A 49 -3.16 4.65 -2.75
C HIS A 49 -2.50 5.30 -1.54
N PHE A 50 -1.51 4.62 -0.98
CA PHE A 50 -0.68 5.08 0.12
C PHE A 50 0.70 5.46 -0.40
N PHE A 51 1.16 6.64 -0.02
CA PHE A 51 2.46 7.20 -0.34
C PHE A 51 3.19 7.43 0.98
N SER A 52 4.15 6.57 1.29
CA SER A 52 4.97 6.65 2.49
C SER A 52 5.83 7.90 2.48
N VAL A 53 6.09 8.46 3.67
CA VAL A 53 7.10 9.52 3.84
C VAL A 53 8.50 9.10 3.35
N SER A 54 8.78 7.79 3.31
CA SER A 54 10.02 7.23 2.79
C SER A 54 10.06 7.12 1.25
N GLY A 55 8.99 7.55 0.56
CA GLY A 55 8.89 7.51 -0.91
C GLY A 55 8.32 6.21 -1.49
N GLU A 56 8.06 5.21 -0.65
CA GLU A 56 7.42 3.96 -1.06
C GLU A 56 5.94 4.19 -1.39
N LYS A 57 5.42 3.43 -2.37
CA LYS A 57 4.04 3.57 -2.84
C LYS A 57 3.34 2.23 -2.81
N PHE A 58 2.13 2.21 -2.29
CA PHE A 58 1.35 1.00 -2.10
C PHE A 58 -0.10 1.25 -2.51
N LYS A 59 -0.71 0.23 -3.11
CA LYS A 59 -2.15 0.11 -3.27
C LYS A 59 -2.66 -0.79 -2.16
N ILE A 60 -3.59 -0.29 -1.37
CA ILE A 60 -4.19 -0.99 -0.23
C ILE A 60 -5.66 -1.20 -0.55
N VAL A 61 -6.09 -2.45 -0.54
CA VAL A 61 -7.48 -2.86 -0.76
C VAL A 61 -8.01 -3.38 0.56
N VAL A 62 -9.15 -2.86 0.99
CA VAL A 62 -9.82 -3.21 2.24
C VAL A 62 -11.26 -3.62 1.92
N GLY A 63 -11.62 -4.86 2.24
CA GLY A 63 -12.99 -5.37 2.17
C GLY A 63 -13.72 -5.26 3.51
N GLU A 64 -15.05 -5.19 3.50
CA GLU A 64 -15.86 -5.22 4.72
C GLU A 64 -15.83 -6.57 5.47
N ASP A 65 -15.48 -7.65 4.76
CA ASP A 65 -15.36 -9.02 5.27
C ASP A 65 -14.04 -9.29 6.01
N GLY A 66 -13.21 -8.27 6.21
CA GLY A 66 -11.88 -8.42 6.79
C GLY A 66 -10.78 -8.64 5.75
N PHE A 67 -11.12 -8.68 4.46
CA PHE A 67 -10.13 -8.82 3.39
C PHE A 67 -9.16 -7.63 3.37
N LEU A 68 -7.87 -7.94 3.33
CA LEU A 68 -6.80 -6.95 3.18
C LEU A 68 -5.83 -7.42 2.10
N SER A 69 -5.56 -6.55 1.12
CA SER A 69 -4.51 -6.77 0.14
C SER A 69 -3.65 -5.53 -0.02
N VAL A 70 -2.34 -5.69 0.09
CA VAL A 70 -1.36 -4.61 -0.09
C VAL A 70 -0.47 -4.97 -1.26
N ILE A 71 -0.40 -4.07 -2.24
CA ILE A 71 0.32 -4.29 -3.50
C ILE A 71 1.30 -3.12 -3.67
N PRO A 72 2.62 -3.36 -3.74
CA PRO A 72 3.58 -2.33 -4.09
C PRO A 72 3.23 -1.72 -5.45
N LEU A 73 3.12 -0.39 -5.51
CA LEU A 73 3.03 0.35 -6.76
C LEU A 73 4.46 0.59 -7.21
N GLU A 74 5.04 -0.35 -7.96
CA GLU A 74 6.29 -0.09 -8.68
C GLU A 74 6.04 1.14 -9.56
N LEU A 75 6.73 2.24 -9.25
CA LEU A 75 6.82 3.33 -10.21
C LEU A 75 7.45 2.71 -11.45
N PRO A 76 6.91 2.94 -12.67
CA PRO A 76 7.71 2.65 -13.84
C PRO A 76 8.99 3.44 -13.66
N ASP A 77 10.11 2.74 -13.45
CA ASP A 77 11.43 3.26 -13.78
C ASP A 77 11.24 3.98 -15.10
N LYS A 78 11.65 5.26 -15.13
CA LYS A 78 11.66 6.05 -16.36
C LYS A 78 12.32 5.19 -17.42
N LYS A 79 11.51 4.54 -18.27
CA LYS A 79 11.99 4.04 -19.54
C LYS A 79 12.29 5.28 -20.33
N GLU A 80 13.55 5.67 -20.23
CA GLU A 80 14.28 6.34 -21.27
C GLU A 80 13.81 5.76 -22.62
N THR A 81 12.96 6.50 -23.30
CA THR A 81 12.79 6.36 -24.75
C THR A 81 13.26 7.68 -25.31
N ASN A 82 14.58 7.74 -25.47
CA ASN A 82 15.22 8.10 -26.72
C ASN A 82 14.19 8.31 -27.84
N ALA A 83 13.79 9.57 -28.05
CA ALA A 83 13.25 9.99 -29.33
C ALA A 83 14.40 9.86 -30.34
N LYS A 84 14.53 8.67 -30.93
CA LYS A 84 15.37 8.46 -32.10
C LYS A 84 14.84 9.37 -33.21
N LYS A 85 15.68 10.34 -33.56
CA LYS A 85 16.03 10.82 -34.90
C LYS A 85 14.89 11.15 -35.87
#